data_AF-A0A7X5RDC7-F1
#
_entry.id   AF-A0A7X5RDC7-F1
#
_cell.length_a   1.000
_cell.length_b   1.000
_cell.length_c   1.000
_cell.angle_alpha   90.00
_cell.angle_beta   90.00
_cell.angle_gamma   90.00
#
_symmetry.space_group_name_H-M   'P 1'
#
loop_
_entity.id
_entity.type
_entity.pdbx_description
1 polymer ?
#
loop_
_entity_poly.entity_id
_entity_poly.type
_entity_poly.pdbx_seq_one_letter_code
_entity_poly.pdbx_strand_id
1 'polypeptide(L)'
;MAYNIPSKINSFNVYKDGTKLVGISDEVTLPDFESLTETLSGPGILGEIDDPTLGHFQSMEMEIPFRQMDKDLFILSDDISSVTVTLRGSIQYTVNDTGATAFKPMRVVVRGKNKGITGGKAKQGTGTGSSIKLELLYILIEIDNVTEIELDKLNFVYKVHGKDLLEKVRKMC
;
A
#
# COMPACT_ATOMS: atom_id res chain seq x y z
N MET A 1 -23.90 2.61 17.77
CA MET A 1 -22.69 1.83 17.40
C MET A 1 -21.61 2.18 18.40
N ALA A 2 -21.11 1.21 19.16
CA ALA A 2 -20.00 1.42 20.09
C ALA A 2 -18.74 1.82 19.30
N TYR A 3 -18.09 2.92 19.69
CA TYR A 3 -16.86 3.38 19.06
C TYR A 3 -15.67 2.59 19.64
N ASN A 4 -15.09 1.70 18.85
CA ASN A 4 -13.90 0.96 19.24
C ASN A 4 -12.66 1.83 18.98
N ILE A 5 -11.77 1.95 19.97
CA ILE A 5 -10.60 2.84 19.87
C ILE A 5 -9.41 2.04 19.34
N PRO A 6 -8.99 2.23 18.07
CA PRO A 6 -7.76 1.60 17.56
C PRO A 6 -6.56 2.15 18.34
N SER A 7 -5.68 1.25 18.78
CA SER A 7 -4.55 1.58 19.64
C SER A 7 -3.21 1.52 18.89
N LYS A 8 -2.93 0.39 18.21
CA LYS A 8 -1.65 0.12 17.55
C LYS A 8 -1.75 -1.08 16.62
N ILE A 9 -0.76 -1.22 15.75
CA ILE A 9 -0.47 -2.51 15.10
C ILE A 9 0.23 -3.39 16.14
N ASN A 10 -0.37 -4.53 16.47
CA ASN A 10 0.19 -5.49 17.42
C ASN A 10 1.33 -6.30 16.80
N SER A 11 1.14 -6.75 15.57
CA SER A 11 2.12 -7.50 14.79
C SER A 11 1.83 -7.35 13.31
N PHE A 12 2.87 -7.34 12.48
CA PHE A 12 2.73 -7.45 11.04
C PHE A 12 3.78 -8.40 10.46
N ASN A 13 3.47 -8.96 9.29
CA ASN A 13 4.38 -9.77 8.50
C ASN A 13 4.16 -9.44 7.03
N VAL A 14 5.20 -9.63 6.22
CA VAL A 14 5.11 -9.46 4.78
C VAL A 14 5.45 -10.77 4.09
N TYR A 15 4.76 -11.03 3.00
CA TYR A 15 4.81 -12.25 2.24
C TYR A 15 5.03 -11.92 0.77
N LYS A 16 5.85 -12.72 0.09
CA LYS A 16 5.95 -12.76 -1.36
C LYS A 16 5.33 -14.06 -1.84
N ASP A 17 4.29 -13.99 -2.67
CA ASP A 17 3.62 -15.17 -3.25
C ASP A 17 3.26 -16.26 -2.20
N GLY A 18 2.88 -15.85 -0.99
CA GLY A 18 2.59 -16.75 0.14
C GLY A 18 3.78 -17.19 0.99
N THR A 19 5.01 -16.94 0.54
CA THR A 19 6.23 -17.19 1.33
C THR A 19 6.52 -15.98 2.22
N LYS A 20 6.64 -16.20 3.53
CA LYS A 20 6.97 -15.13 4.48
C LYS A 20 8.40 -14.64 4.23
N LEU A 21 8.55 -13.33 4.02
CA LEU A 21 9.87 -12.69 3.91
C LEU A 21 10.48 -12.57 5.30
N VAL A 22 11.69 -13.09 5.46
CA VAL A 22 12.43 -13.06 6.71
C VAL A 22 13.52 -11.99 6.58
N GLY A 23 13.57 -11.05 7.51
CA GLY A 23 14.58 -9.98 7.50
C GLY A 23 14.06 -8.59 7.14
N ILE A 24 12.74 -8.39 7.14
CA ILE A 24 12.15 -7.05 7.05
C ILE A 24 12.50 -6.23 8.29
N SER A 25 12.73 -4.94 8.08
CA SER A 25 13.02 -3.99 9.15
C SER A 25 11.80 -3.73 10.03
N ASP A 26 11.95 -2.87 11.04
CA ASP A 26 10.92 -2.63 12.07
C ASP A 26 9.65 -1.93 11.53
N GLU A 27 9.73 -1.28 10.35
CA GLU A 27 8.62 -0.56 9.73
C GLU A 27 8.56 -0.77 8.22
N VAL A 28 7.37 -0.59 7.62
CA VAL A 28 7.15 -0.59 6.17
C VAL A 28 6.24 0.59 5.84
N THR A 29 6.68 1.44 4.92
CA THR A 29 5.91 2.61 4.50
C THR A 29 4.86 2.19 3.49
N LEU A 30 3.59 2.50 3.76
CA LEU A 30 2.50 2.34 2.80
C LEU A 30 2.58 3.47 1.76
N PRO A 31 2.22 3.22 0.49
CA PRO A 31 2.27 4.24 -0.56
C PRO A 31 1.24 5.34 -0.33
N ASP A 32 1.57 6.56 -0.76
CA ASP A 32 0.65 7.68 -0.81
C ASP A 32 -0.26 7.60 -2.06
N PHE A 33 -1.50 8.04 -1.90
CA PHE A 33 -2.48 8.11 -2.99
C PHE A 33 -2.63 9.57 -3.43
N GLU A 34 -1.85 9.97 -4.44
CA GLU A 34 -1.92 11.31 -5.01
C GLU A 34 -2.71 11.30 -6.32
N SER A 35 -3.87 11.96 -6.33
CA SER A 35 -4.69 12.11 -7.54
C SER A 35 -4.01 13.04 -8.54
N LEU A 36 -4.13 12.73 -9.83
CA LEU A 36 -3.77 13.67 -10.89
C LEU A 36 -4.86 14.77 -10.95
N THR A 37 -4.49 16.03 -10.90
CA THR A 37 -5.44 17.17 -10.93
C THR A 37 -5.28 17.99 -12.20
N GLU A 38 -6.38 18.59 -12.66
CA GLU A 38 -6.38 19.62 -13.70
C GLU A 38 -6.97 20.90 -13.13
N THR A 39 -6.32 22.04 -13.40
CA THR A 39 -6.77 23.33 -12.90
C THR A 39 -7.89 23.89 -13.77
N LEU A 40 -9.09 23.98 -13.21
CA LEU A 40 -10.26 24.58 -13.83
C LEU A 40 -10.36 26.07 -13.49
N SER A 41 -10.40 26.92 -14.51
CA SER A 41 -10.68 28.36 -14.38
C SER A 41 -11.52 28.88 -15.55
N GLY A 42 -12.32 29.92 -15.34
CA GLY A 42 -13.12 30.52 -16.41
C GLY A 42 -14.31 31.38 -15.93
N PRO A 43 -15.08 31.98 -16.87
CA PRO A 43 -16.25 32.77 -16.53
C PRO A 43 -17.28 31.93 -15.76
N GLY A 44 -17.63 32.37 -14.55
CA GLY A 44 -18.49 31.61 -13.62
C GLY A 44 -17.75 30.83 -12.55
N ILE A 45 -16.40 30.77 -12.59
CA ILE A 45 -15.53 30.24 -11.54
C ILE A 45 -14.72 31.40 -10.97
N LEU A 46 -14.91 31.68 -9.67
CA LEU A 46 -14.18 32.75 -8.99
C LEU A 46 -12.85 32.22 -8.47
N GLY A 47 -11.86 32.15 -9.36
CA GLY A 47 -10.52 31.65 -9.07
C GLY A 47 -10.21 30.35 -9.80
N GLU A 48 -9.40 29.53 -9.17
CA GLU A 48 -8.92 28.24 -9.69
C GLU A 48 -9.41 27.10 -8.79
N ILE A 49 -9.81 25.99 -9.41
CA ILE A 49 -10.16 24.74 -8.72
C ILE A 49 -9.27 23.65 -9.29
N ASP A 50 -8.50 22.97 -8.44
CA ASP A 50 -7.79 21.76 -8.83
C ASP A 50 -8.76 20.58 -8.77
N ASP A 51 -9.28 20.16 -9.93
CA ASP A 51 -10.22 19.07 -10.03
C ASP A 51 -9.46 17.74 -10.21
N PRO A 52 -9.56 16.78 -9.27
CA PRO A 52 -8.88 15.50 -9.38
C PRO A 52 -9.56 14.60 -10.42
N THR A 53 -8.79 14.15 -11.41
CA THR A 53 -9.26 13.21 -12.42
C THR A 53 -9.54 11.85 -11.78
N LEU A 54 -10.81 11.46 -11.75
CA LEU A 54 -11.28 10.26 -11.06
C LEU A 54 -10.54 9.00 -11.51
N GLY A 55 -9.90 8.30 -10.57
CA GLY A 55 -9.18 7.04 -10.82
C GLY A 55 -7.79 7.19 -11.44
N HIS A 56 -7.37 8.42 -11.74
CA HIS A 56 -6.02 8.72 -12.20
C HIS A 56 -5.16 9.15 -11.01
N PHE A 57 -4.11 8.39 -10.75
CA PHE A 57 -3.16 8.64 -9.68
C PHE A 57 -1.77 8.84 -10.25
N GLN A 58 -0.96 9.62 -9.54
CA GLN A 58 0.46 9.76 -9.83
C GLN A 58 1.19 8.40 -9.66
N SER A 59 2.49 8.41 -9.97
CA SER A 59 3.40 7.28 -9.69
C SER A 59 3.30 6.93 -8.20
N MET A 60 3.12 5.64 -7.91
CA MET A 60 2.99 5.17 -6.52
C MET A 60 4.18 4.30 -6.23
N GLU A 61 4.99 4.69 -5.26
CA GLU A 61 6.16 3.93 -4.83
C GLU A 61 5.94 3.34 -3.44
N MET A 62 6.45 2.14 -3.23
CA MET A 62 6.50 1.51 -1.91
C MET A 62 7.90 1.03 -1.61
N GLU A 63 8.43 1.44 -0.46
CA GLU A 63 9.74 1.00 0.02
C GLU A 63 9.59 -0.14 1.04
N ILE A 64 10.25 -1.26 0.78
CA ILE A 64 10.31 -2.41 1.68
C ILE A 64 11.74 -2.48 2.24
N PRO A 65 11.94 -2.09 3.51
CA PRO A 65 13.25 -2.13 4.14
C PRO A 65 13.56 -3.52 4.69
N PHE A 66 14.84 -3.89 4.59
CA PHE A 66 15.43 -5.11 5.09
C PHE A 66 16.53 -4.79 6.10
N ARG A 67 16.52 -5.49 7.23
CA ARG A 67 17.53 -5.35 8.29
C ARG A 67 18.94 -5.75 7.81
N GLN A 68 19.00 -6.78 6.97
CA GLN A 68 20.23 -7.28 6.35
C GLN A 68 20.02 -7.51 4.86
N MET A 69 21.10 -7.40 4.10
CA MET A 69 21.14 -7.81 2.70
C MET A 69 21.09 -9.33 2.65
N ASP A 70 19.93 -9.88 2.30
CA ASP A 70 19.67 -11.32 2.20
C ASP A 70 19.05 -11.66 0.84
N LYS A 71 19.00 -12.94 0.49
CA LYS A 71 18.43 -13.45 -0.76
C LYS A 71 17.01 -12.96 -0.99
N ASP A 72 16.21 -12.84 0.08
CA ASP A 72 14.84 -12.32 0.03
C ASP A 72 14.73 -10.94 -0.62
N LEU A 73 15.75 -10.08 -0.45
CA LEU A 73 15.82 -8.77 -1.10
C LEU A 73 16.03 -8.90 -2.61
N PHE A 74 16.93 -9.79 -3.06
CA PHE A 74 17.20 -10.00 -4.48
C PHE A 74 16.10 -10.80 -5.19
N ILE A 75 15.30 -11.58 -4.46
CA ILE A 75 14.12 -12.24 -5.00
C ILE A 75 13.05 -11.21 -5.41
N LEU A 76 13.03 -10.03 -4.77
CA LEU A 76 12.13 -8.93 -5.12
C LEU A 76 12.70 -8.02 -6.22
N SER A 77 13.97 -8.16 -6.59
CA SER A 77 14.63 -7.33 -7.59
C SER A 77 14.51 -7.84 -9.02
N ASP A 78 13.52 -8.68 -9.29
CA ASP A 78 13.25 -9.09 -10.66
C ASP A 78 12.63 -7.91 -11.43
N ASP A 79 13.35 -7.43 -12.44
CA ASP A 79 12.92 -6.32 -13.29
C ASP A 79 12.02 -6.79 -14.45
N ILE A 80 12.01 -8.09 -14.75
CA ILE A 80 11.25 -8.66 -15.87
C ILE A 80 9.80 -8.93 -15.44
N SER A 81 9.62 -9.59 -14.30
CA SER A 81 8.29 -9.98 -13.80
C SER A 81 7.75 -9.00 -12.77
N SER A 82 6.42 -8.82 -12.75
CA SER A 82 5.79 -8.05 -11.67
C SER A 82 5.84 -8.86 -10.38
N VAL A 83 6.34 -8.25 -9.31
CA VAL A 83 6.45 -8.85 -7.99
C VAL A 83 5.18 -8.56 -7.20
N THR A 84 4.62 -9.58 -6.54
CA THR A 84 3.47 -9.44 -5.64
C THR A 84 3.91 -9.56 -4.20
N VAL A 85 3.57 -8.56 -3.40
CA VAL A 85 3.88 -8.50 -1.97
C VAL A 85 2.58 -8.33 -1.19
N THR A 86 2.41 -9.13 -0.15
CA THR A 86 1.27 -9.05 0.76
C THR A 86 1.74 -8.72 2.16
N LEU A 87 1.35 -7.56 2.68
CA LEU A 87 1.51 -7.20 4.07
C LEU A 87 0.25 -7.63 4.85
N ARG A 88 0.43 -8.32 5.97
CA ARG A 88 -0.63 -8.68 6.90
C ARG A 88 -0.30 -8.10 8.27
N GLY A 89 -1.22 -7.32 8.81
CA GLY A 89 -1.13 -6.72 10.15
C GLY A 89 -2.29 -7.15 11.03
N SER A 90 -2.08 -7.09 12.35
CA SER A 90 -3.12 -7.19 13.36
C SER A 90 -3.26 -5.83 14.04
N ILE A 91 -4.41 -5.18 13.85
CA ILE A 91 -4.74 -3.90 14.49
C ILE A 91 -5.37 -4.22 15.84
N GLN A 92 -4.74 -3.77 16.92
CA GLN A 92 -5.27 -3.87 18.27
C GLN A 92 -6.17 -2.67 18.56
N TYR A 93 -7.36 -2.93 19.11
CA TYR A 93 -8.30 -1.89 19.55
C TYR A 93 -8.89 -2.22 20.92
N THR A 94 -9.37 -1.19 21.60
CA THR A 94 -10.07 -1.30 22.89
C THR A 94 -11.57 -1.19 22.65
N VAL A 95 -12.32 -2.16 23.16
CA VAL A 95 -13.79 -2.17 23.16
C VAL A 95 -14.27 -1.21 24.24
N ASN A 96 -14.95 -0.13 23.83
CA ASN A 96 -15.35 0.94 24.75
C ASN A 96 -16.26 0.46 25.89
N ASP A 97 -17.18 -0.45 25.60
CA ASP A 97 -18.20 -0.90 26.57
C ASP A 97 -17.64 -1.84 27.65
N THR A 98 -16.51 -2.50 27.38
CA THR A 98 -15.94 -3.54 28.27
C THR A 98 -14.51 -3.25 28.71
N GLY A 99 -13.83 -2.29 28.07
CA GLY A 99 -12.38 -2.09 28.22
C GLY A 99 -11.53 -3.24 27.67
N ALA A 100 -12.14 -4.25 27.04
CA ALA A 100 -11.44 -5.43 26.55
C ALA A 100 -10.58 -5.08 25.33
N THR A 101 -9.44 -5.75 25.20
CA THR A 101 -8.60 -5.69 24.00
C THR A 101 -9.11 -6.68 22.96
N ALA A 102 -9.31 -6.21 21.73
CA ALA A 102 -9.67 -7.05 20.59
C ALA A 102 -8.80 -6.70 19.37
N PHE A 103 -8.88 -7.52 18.31
CA PHE A 103 -8.00 -7.44 17.15
C PHE A 103 -8.79 -7.45 15.85
N LYS A 104 -8.32 -6.68 14.86
CA LYS A 104 -8.84 -6.64 13.49
C LYS A 104 -7.72 -6.97 12.50
N PRO A 105 -7.95 -7.88 11.54
CA PRO A 105 -6.96 -8.15 10.51
C PRO A 105 -6.87 -6.97 9.54
N MET A 106 -5.65 -6.66 9.13
CA MET A 106 -5.33 -5.73 8.05
C MET A 106 -4.55 -6.49 6.99
N ARG A 107 -4.95 -6.36 5.72
CA ARG A 107 -4.24 -6.97 4.60
C ARG A 107 -4.04 -5.92 3.51
N VAL A 108 -2.79 -5.71 3.15
CA VAL A 108 -2.40 -4.86 2.02
C VAL A 108 -1.71 -5.74 0.99
N VAL A 109 -2.27 -5.86 -0.21
CA VAL A 109 -1.64 -6.56 -1.33
C VAL A 109 -1.19 -5.52 -2.32
N VAL A 110 0.10 -5.50 -2.63
CA VAL A 110 0.67 -4.65 -3.66
C VAL A 110 1.30 -5.51 -4.74
N ARG A 111 1.25 -5.01 -5.97
CA ARG A 111 1.94 -5.63 -7.09
C ARG A 111 2.54 -4.55 -7.97
N GLY A 112 3.79 -4.76 -8.33
CA GLY A 112 4.60 -3.72 -8.94
C GLY A 112 5.85 -4.26 -9.61
N LYS A 113 6.67 -3.32 -10.09
CA LYS A 113 7.99 -3.62 -10.65
C LYS A 113 9.06 -3.03 -9.75
N ASN A 114 10.22 -3.68 -9.71
CA ASN A 114 11.37 -3.10 -9.04
C ASN A 114 11.78 -1.79 -9.72
N LYS A 115 11.94 -0.74 -8.92
CA LYS A 115 12.36 0.60 -9.35
C LYS A 115 13.78 0.91 -8.87
N GLY A 116 14.23 0.26 -7.79
CA GLY A 116 15.57 0.46 -7.26
C GLY A 116 15.85 -0.37 -6.02
N ILE A 117 17.13 -0.64 -5.81
CA ILE A 117 17.64 -1.40 -4.67
C ILE A 117 18.67 -0.54 -3.93
N THR A 118 18.50 -0.40 -2.62
CA THR A 118 19.48 0.22 -1.74
C THR A 118 20.26 -0.87 -1.01
N GLY A 119 21.55 -1.00 -1.31
CA GLY A 119 22.40 -1.99 -0.64
C GLY A 119 22.71 -1.67 0.84
N GLY A 120 22.58 -0.42 1.27
CA GLY A 120 22.86 -0.02 2.64
C GLY A 120 24.35 0.12 2.96
N LYS A 121 24.76 -0.05 4.22
CA LYS A 121 26.14 0.14 4.71
C LYS A 121 26.70 -1.13 5.36
N ALA A 122 27.87 -1.59 4.92
CA ALA A 122 28.57 -2.71 5.56
C ALA A 122 29.43 -2.21 6.73
N LYS A 123 28.93 -2.35 7.97
CA LYS A 123 29.66 -2.00 9.20
C LYS A 123 29.60 -3.17 10.19
N GLN A 124 30.72 -3.46 10.86
CA GLN A 124 30.83 -4.55 11.81
C GLN A 124 29.81 -4.39 12.95
N GLY A 125 29.04 -5.46 13.22
CA GLY A 125 28.06 -5.50 14.31
C GLY A 125 26.73 -4.81 14.03
N THR A 126 26.50 -4.26 12.84
CA THR A 126 25.25 -3.57 12.47
C THR A 126 24.57 -4.19 11.24
N GLY A 127 23.26 -3.98 11.13
CA GLY A 127 22.50 -4.29 9.90
C GLY A 127 22.98 -3.47 8.71
N THR A 128 22.86 -4.01 7.50
CA THR A 128 23.12 -3.22 6.29
C THR A 128 22.10 -2.09 6.11
N GLY A 129 20.86 -2.27 6.59
CA GLY A 129 19.78 -1.30 6.37
C GLY A 129 19.46 -1.17 4.88
N SER A 130 19.38 -2.31 4.20
CA SER A 130 19.09 -2.38 2.77
C SER A 130 17.60 -2.16 2.52
N SER A 131 17.20 -1.73 1.32
CA SER A 131 15.78 -1.59 0.98
C SER A 131 15.55 -1.86 -0.51
N ILE A 132 14.31 -2.16 -0.86
CA ILE A 132 13.86 -2.23 -2.25
C ILE A 132 12.68 -1.30 -2.46
N LYS A 133 12.69 -0.57 -3.57
CA LYS A 133 11.60 0.32 -4.00
C LYS A 133 10.83 -0.33 -5.13
N LEU A 134 9.52 -0.45 -4.95
CA LEU A 134 8.61 -0.99 -5.95
C LEU A 134 7.75 0.15 -6.51
N GLU A 135 7.69 0.24 -7.84
CA GLU A 135 6.66 1.01 -8.54
C GLU A 135 5.37 0.19 -8.57
N LEU A 136 4.31 0.70 -7.95
CA LEU A 136 3.05 -0.01 -7.80
C LEU A 136 2.14 0.18 -9.01
N LEU A 137 1.71 -0.95 -9.56
CA LEU A 137 0.70 -1.05 -10.61
C LEU A 137 -0.66 -1.45 -10.05
N TYR A 138 -0.66 -2.13 -8.90
CA TYR A 138 -1.85 -2.61 -8.20
C TYR A 138 -1.68 -2.48 -6.69
N ILE A 139 -2.75 -2.05 -6.01
CA ILE A 139 -2.86 -2.05 -4.56
C ILE A 139 -4.29 -2.44 -4.14
N LEU A 140 -4.38 -3.31 -3.13
CA LEU A 140 -5.61 -3.73 -2.46
C LEU A 140 -5.41 -3.55 -0.96
N ILE A 141 -6.30 -2.81 -0.32
CA ILE A 141 -6.32 -2.62 1.13
C ILE A 141 -7.63 -3.21 1.66
N GLU A 142 -7.48 -4.16 2.59
CA GLU A 142 -8.57 -4.76 3.31
C GLU A 142 -8.39 -4.59 4.81
N ILE A 143 -9.47 -4.24 5.48
CA ILE A 143 -9.56 -4.16 6.93
C ILE A 143 -10.76 -4.98 7.34
N ASP A 144 -10.59 -5.87 8.32
CA ASP A 144 -11.69 -6.71 8.82
C ASP A 144 -12.34 -7.60 7.73
N ASN A 145 -11.53 -8.00 6.73
CA ASN A 145 -11.96 -8.74 5.52
C ASN A 145 -12.92 -7.95 4.60
N VAL A 146 -13.03 -6.64 4.79
CA VAL A 146 -13.75 -5.75 3.88
C VAL A 146 -12.75 -5.05 2.98
N THR A 147 -13.01 -5.06 1.66
CA THR A 147 -12.21 -4.31 0.68
C THR A 147 -12.51 -2.82 0.81
N GLU A 148 -11.56 -2.09 1.39
CA GLU A 148 -11.65 -0.64 1.56
C GLU A 148 -11.22 0.06 0.27
N ILE A 149 -10.10 -0.34 -0.32
CA ILE A 149 -9.57 0.23 -1.55
C ILE A 149 -9.04 -0.88 -2.44
N GLU A 150 -9.40 -0.86 -3.72
CA GLU A 150 -8.77 -1.64 -4.77
C GLU A 150 -8.44 -0.72 -5.94
N LEU A 151 -7.17 -0.64 -6.30
CA LEU A 151 -6.69 0.15 -7.44
C LEU A 151 -5.83 -0.72 -8.34
N ASP A 152 -6.22 -0.84 -9.60
CA ASP A 152 -5.51 -1.53 -10.66
C ASP A 152 -5.33 -0.59 -11.86
N LYS A 153 -4.10 -0.10 -12.05
CA LYS A 153 -3.76 0.85 -13.11
C LYS A 153 -3.81 0.21 -14.50
N LEU A 154 -3.55 -1.09 -14.62
CA LEU A 154 -3.52 -1.79 -15.92
C LEU A 154 -4.91 -2.22 -16.38
N ASN A 155 -5.78 -2.59 -15.44
CA ASN A 155 -7.14 -3.04 -15.73
C ASN A 155 -8.19 -1.91 -15.59
N PHE A 156 -7.75 -0.69 -15.32
CA PHE A 156 -8.62 0.48 -15.16
C PHE A 156 -9.69 0.27 -14.07
N VAL A 157 -9.29 -0.33 -12.94
CA VAL A 157 -10.18 -0.63 -11.81
C VAL A 157 -9.85 0.28 -10.64
N TYR A 158 -10.86 0.98 -10.14
CA TYR A 158 -10.76 1.70 -8.87
C TYR A 158 -12.06 1.50 -8.08
N LYS A 159 -11.94 0.81 -6.94
CA LYS A 159 -13.04 0.56 -6.01
C LYS A 159 -12.74 1.16 -4.66
N VAL A 160 -13.75 1.78 -4.07
CA VAL A 160 -13.71 2.31 -2.71
C VAL A 160 -14.92 1.77 -1.94
N HIS A 161 -14.68 1.15 -0.79
CA HIS A 161 -15.67 0.42 0.01
C HIS A 161 -16.50 -0.57 -0.84
N GLY A 162 -15.82 -1.32 -1.73
CA GLY A 162 -16.45 -2.26 -2.66
C GLY A 162 -17.23 -1.63 -3.82
N LYS A 163 -17.40 -0.30 -3.88
CA LYS A 163 -18.07 0.40 -4.99
C LYS A 163 -17.06 0.77 -6.07
N ASP A 164 -17.29 0.28 -7.29
CA ASP A 164 -16.47 0.60 -8.44
C ASP A 164 -16.80 2.00 -8.98
N LEU A 165 -15.83 2.92 -8.87
CA LEU A 165 -16.01 4.31 -9.24
C LEU A 165 -15.83 4.53 -10.76
N LEU A 166 -15.15 3.60 -11.44
CA LEU A 166 -14.86 3.68 -12.87
C LEU A 166 -15.79 2.82 -13.73
N GLU A 167 -16.77 2.14 -13.13
CA GLU A 167 -17.71 1.27 -13.86
C GLU A 167 -18.43 2.01 -15.00
N LYS A 168 -18.90 3.24 -14.74
CA LYS A 168 -19.58 4.04 -15.77
C LYS A 168 -18.63 4.43 -16.89
N VAL A 169 -17.40 4.83 -16.56
CA VAL A 169 -16.38 5.23 -17.53
C VAL A 169 -16.02 4.04 -18.43
N ARG A 170 -15.79 2.85 -17.85
CA ARG A 170 -15.52 1.62 -18.62
C ARG A 170 -16.68 1.14 -19.48
N LYS A 171 -17.92 1.57 -19.22
CA LYS A 171 -19.07 1.24 -20.09
C LYS A 171 -19.22 2.21 -21.27
N MET A 172 -18.56 3.36 -21.22
CA MET A 172 -18.64 4.42 -22.24
C MET A 172 -17.49 4.37 -23.24
N CYS A 173 -16.46 3.55 -22.99
CA CYS A 173 -15.30 3.34 -23.84
C CYS A 173 -15.12 1.84 -24.09
#